data_AF-A0A7L3UWN4-F1
#
_entry.id   AF-A0A7L3UWN4-F1
#
_cell.length_a   1.000
_cell.length_b   1.000
_cell.length_c   1.000
_cell.angle_alpha   90.00
_cell.angle_beta   90.00
_cell.angle_gamma   90.00
#
_symmetry.space_group_name_H-M   'P 1'
#
loop_
_entity.id
_entity.type
_entity.pdbx_description
1 polymer ?
#
loop_
_entity_poly.entity_id
_entity_poly.type
_entity_poly.pdbx_seq_one_letter_code
_entity_poly.pdbx_strand_id
1 'polypeptide(L)'
;NGPAWRSDRLALNRAVLSPSGVRKFLPLLDSVARDFAESLRGRVRGTPGGALTIDPHPLLFRFTLEASSFALYGERLGLLGGSAPARGAQEFLGALEEMLSTTLPLLFLPAPLLRLHRPLWQRHLRAWDAIFGHGE
;
A
#
# COMPACT_ATOMS: atom_id res chain seq x y z
N ASN A 1 9.83 20.20 6.67
CA ASN A 1 10.89 20.31 7.70
C ASN A 1 10.58 21.41 8.70
N GLY A 2 11.27 21.44 9.84
CA GLY A 2 11.16 22.54 10.80
C GLY A 2 9.81 22.61 11.53
N PRO A 3 9.34 23.83 11.90
CA PRO A 3 8.12 24.02 12.69
C PRO A 3 6.86 23.41 12.05
N ALA A 4 6.72 23.49 10.72
CA ALA A 4 5.59 22.90 10.00
C ALA A 4 5.53 21.37 10.20
N TRP A 5 6.66 20.69 10.00
CA TRP A 5 6.75 19.25 10.25
C TRP A 5 6.40 18.89 11.71
N ARG A 6 6.86 19.70 12.68
CA ARG A 6 6.56 19.45 14.10
C ARG A 6 5.06 19.57 14.37
N SER A 7 4.40 20.57 13.79
CA SER A 7 2.95 20.76 13.91
C SER A 7 2.20 19.53 13.42
N ASP A 8 2.47 19.11 12.18
CA ASP A 8 1.82 17.93 11.58
C ASP A 8 2.09 16.66 12.38
N ARG A 9 3.35 16.47 12.81
CA ARG A 9 3.76 15.30 13.59
C ARG A 9 3.01 15.22 14.92
N LEU A 10 2.86 16.34 15.64
CA LEU A 10 2.16 16.37 16.92
C LEU A 10 0.67 16.07 16.75
N ALA A 11 0.04 16.55 15.68
CA ALA A 11 -1.35 16.23 15.36
C ALA A 11 -1.51 14.73 15.01
N LEU A 12 -0.71 14.21 14.08
CA LEU A 12 -0.77 12.82 13.63
C LEU A 12 -0.44 11.82 14.74
N ASN A 13 0.51 12.12 15.63
CA ASN A 13 0.85 11.22 16.74
C ASN A 13 -0.37 10.90 17.61
N ARG A 14 -1.28 11.86 17.83
CA ARG A 14 -2.49 11.63 18.65
C ARG A 14 -3.44 10.66 17.97
N ALA A 15 -3.63 10.80 16.66
CA ALA A 15 -4.55 9.95 15.89
C ALA A 15 -3.97 8.57 15.59
N VAL A 16 -2.68 8.49 15.25
CA VAL A 16 -2.07 7.29 14.65
C VAL A 16 -1.20 6.50 15.63
N LEU A 17 -0.46 7.18 16.52
CA LEU A 17 0.58 6.54 17.37
C LEU A 17 0.23 6.47 18.85
N SER A 18 -0.77 7.20 19.32
CA SER A 18 -1.22 7.10 20.72
C SER A 18 -1.86 5.75 20.98
N PRO A 19 -1.79 5.20 22.21
CA PRO A 19 -2.48 3.95 22.56
C PRO A 19 -3.98 4.00 22.24
N SER A 20 -4.62 5.16 22.47
CA SER A 20 -6.02 5.39 22.11
C SER A 20 -6.28 5.42 20.61
N GLY A 21 -5.35 5.93 19.81
CA GLY A 21 -5.42 5.94 18.35
C GLY A 21 -5.28 4.53 17.79
N VAL A 22 -4.21 3.82 18.19
CA VAL A 22 -3.94 2.44 17.77
C VAL A 22 -5.11 1.51 18.07
N ARG A 23 -5.74 1.64 19.25
CA ARG A 23 -6.93 0.83 19.62
C ARG A 23 -8.09 0.96 18.63
N LYS A 24 -8.22 2.08 17.91
CA LYS A 24 -9.27 2.26 16.89
C LYS A 24 -8.99 1.48 15.62
N PHE A 25 -7.72 1.30 15.26
CA PHE A 25 -7.32 0.56 14.06
C PHE A 25 -7.25 -0.95 14.29
N LEU A 26 -7.02 -1.40 15.54
CA LEU A 26 -6.86 -2.83 15.84
C LEU A 26 -8.00 -3.71 15.28
N PRO A 27 -9.30 -3.38 15.44
CA PRO A 27 -10.37 -4.19 14.87
C PRO A 27 -10.34 -4.23 13.34
N LEU A 28 -9.98 -3.11 12.70
CA LEU A 28 -9.86 -3.00 11.24
C LEU A 28 -8.74 -3.91 10.73
N LEU A 29 -7.56 -3.80 11.34
CA LEU A 29 -6.39 -4.62 11.01
C LEU A 29 -6.62 -6.11 11.29
N ASP A 30 -7.26 -6.45 12.42
CA ASP A 30 -7.59 -7.84 12.78
C ASP A 30 -8.53 -8.48 11.74
N SER A 31 -9.54 -7.74 11.27
CA SER A 31 -10.44 -8.24 10.21
C SER A 31 -9.69 -8.60 8.92
N VAL A 32 -8.81 -7.71 8.46
CA VAL A 32 -8.00 -7.93 7.25
C VAL A 32 -7.02 -9.09 7.44
N ALA A 33 -6.44 -9.24 8.64
CA ALA A 33 -5.56 -10.36 8.98
C ALA A 33 -6.31 -11.70 8.98
N ARG A 34 -7.55 -11.73 9.47
CA ARG A 34 -8.41 -12.94 9.42
C ARG A 34 -8.75 -13.31 7.98
N ASP A 35 -9.17 -12.35 7.17
CA ASP A 35 -9.50 -12.57 5.76
C ASP A 35 -8.28 -13.15 5.00
N PHE A 36 -7.10 -12.61 5.27
CA PHE A 36 -5.85 -13.10 4.70
C PHE A 36 -5.55 -14.54 5.13
N ALA A 37 -5.65 -14.83 6.43
CA ALA A 37 -5.42 -16.17 6.96
C ALA A 37 -6.43 -17.20 6.42
N GLU A 38 -7.70 -16.82 6.26
CA GLU A 38 -8.74 -17.67 5.67
C GLU A 38 -8.48 -17.94 4.19
N SER A 39 -8.09 -16.92 3.42
CA SER A 39 -7.69 -17.06 2.02
C SER A 39 -6.52 -18.05 1.86
N LEU A 40 -5.49 -17.96 2.70
CA LEU A 40 -4.37 -18.91 2.71
C LEU A 40 -4.79 -20.32 3.10
N ARG A 41 -5.60 -20.48 4.16
CA ARG A 41 -6.15 -21.79 4.57
C ARG A 41 -6.97 -22.42 3.45
N GLY A 42 -7.74 -21.63 2.72
CA GLY A 42 -8.49 -22.10 1.55
C GLY A 42 -7.58 -22.68 0.47
N ARG A 43 -6.48 -21.99 0.14
CA ARG A 43 -5.48 -22.47 -0.83
C ARG A 43 -4.78 -23.76 -0.38
N VAL A 44 -4.42 -23.85 0.90
CA VAL A 44 -3.81 -25.05 1.48
C VAL A 44 -4.76 -26.25 1.36
N ARG A 45 -6.04 -26.08 1.72
CA ARG A 45 -7.06 -27.14 1.60
C ARG A 45 -7.31 -27.57 0.15
N GLY A 46 -7.17 -26.65 -0.81
CA GLY A 46 -7.31 -26.93 -2.24
C GLY A 46 -6.09 -27.61 -2.88
N THR A 47 -4.94 -27.67 -2.19
CA THR A 47 -3.71 -28.24 -2.75
C THR A 47 -3.59 -29.72 -2.40
N PRO A 48 -3.36 -30.62 -3.39
CA PRO A 48 -3.09 -32.04 -3.12
C PRO A 48 -1.88 -32.20 -2.19
N GLY A 49 -2.05 -32.93 -1.08
CA GLY A 49 -1.01 -33.11 -0.07
C GLY A 49 -0.96 -32.04 1.03
N GLY A 50 -1.84 -31.04 1.02
CA GLY A 50 -2.04 -30.12 2.14
C GLY A 50 -0.86 -29.17 2.43
N ALA A 51 0.05 -29.00 1.47
CA ALA A 51 1.17 -28.08 1.54
C ALA A 51 1.10 -27.05 0.40
N LEU A 52 1.41 -25.79 0.68
CA LEU A 52 1.35 -24.70 -0.29
C LEU A 52 2.74 -24.07 -0.44
N THR A 53 3.31 -24.15 -1.64
CA THR A 53 4.57 -23.48 -2.00
C THR A 53 4.26 -22.37 -3.00
N ILE A 54 4.44 -21.12 -2.58
CA ILE A 54 4.14 -19.92 -3.37
C ILE A 54 5.15 -18.83 -3.09
N ASP A 55 5.27 -17.87 -4.01
CA ASP A 55 5.90 -16.58 -3.73
C ASP A 55 4.96 -15.74 -2.83
N PRO A 56 5.37 -15.39 -1.60
CA PRO A 56 4.54 -14.61 -0.70
C PRO A 56 4.50 -13.12 -1.06
N HIS A 57 5.43 -12.60 -1.87
CA HIS A 57 5.59 -11.16 -2.08
C HIS A 57 4.30 -10.47 -2.58
N PRO A 58 3.64 -10.93 -3.67
CA PRO A 58 2.42 -10.28 -4.15
C PRO A 58 1.25 -10.35 -3.16
N LEU A 59 1.21 -11.41 -2.33
CA LEU A 59 0.17 -11.59 -1.32
C LEU A 59 0.36 -10.68 -0.13
N LEU A 60 1.60 -10.57 0.35
CA LEU A 60 1.94 -9.67 1.45
C LEU A 60 1.75 -8.22 1.04
N PHE A 61 2.08 -7.85 -0.20
CA PHE A 61 1.86 -6.50 -0.71
C PHE A 61 0.37 -6.12 -0.76
N ARG A 62 -0.49 -7.04 -1.23
CA ARG A 62 -1.95 -6.85 -1.21
C ARG A 62 -2.50 -6.77 0.22
N PHE A 63 -2.00 -7.61 1.11
CA PHE A 63 -2.39 -7.61 2.53
C PHE A 63 -2.04 -6.28 3.21
N THR A 64 -0.81 -5.80 3.06
CA THR A 64 -0.38 -4.54 3.68
C THR A 64 -1.13 -3.36 3.11
N LEU A 65 -1.44 -3.35 1.81
CA LEU A 65 -2.20 -2.27 1.20
C LEU A 65 -3.67 -2.28 1.64
N GLU A 66 -4.32 -3.44 1.66
CA GLU A 66 -5.69 -3.58 2.16
C GLU A 66 -5.78 -3.10 3.62
N ALA A 67 -4.84 -3.55 4.46
CA ALA A 67 -4.79 -3.20 5.88
C ALA A 67 -4.56 -1.69 6.09
N SER A 68 -3.61 -1.11 5.35
CA SER A 68 -3.28 0.32 5.46
C SER A 68 -4.42 1.19 4.94
N SER A 69 -5.01 0.84 3.80
CA SER A 69 -6.12 1.60 3.20
C SER A 69 -7.36 1.52 4.08
N PHE A 70 -7.68 0.35 4.62
CA PHE A 70 -8.81 0.20 5.52
C PHE A 70 -8.60 0.96 6.84
N ALA A 71 -7.37 0.97 7.37
CA ALA A 71 -7.05 1.75 8.56
C ALA A 71 -7.10 3.27 8.32
N LEU A 72 -6.67 3.76 7.15
CA LEU A 72 -6.59 5.19 6.84
C LEU A 72 -7.92 5.77 6.36
N TYR A 73 -8.64 5.05 5.52
CA TYR A 73 -9.85 5.54 4.82
C TYR A 73 -11.13 4.86 5.28
N GLY A 74 -11.05 3.75 6.02
CA GLY A 74 -12.23 2.99 6.43
C GLY A 74 -12.89 2.18 5.30
N GLU A 75 -12.23 2.08 4.14
CA GLU A 75 -12.74 1.36 2.97
C GLU A 75 -11.93 0.09 2.65
N ARG A 76 -12.65 -0.95 2.19
CA ARG A 76 -12.08 -2.24 1.78
C ARG A 76 -11.82 -2.22 0.27
N LEU A 77 -10.58 -2.42 -0.14
CA LEU A 77 -10.20 -2.46 -1.56
C LEU A 77 -10.49 -3.82 -2.21
N GLY A 78 -10.72 -4.86 -1.40
CA GLY A 78 -11.05 -6.20 -1.88
C GLY A 78 -9.85 -6.97 -2.44
N LEU A 79 -8.63 -6.66 -1.99
CA LEU A 79 -7.39 -7.21 -2.57
C LEU A 79 -7.07 -8.66 -2.16
N LEU A 80 -7.74 -9.18 -1.12
CA LEU A 80 -7.44 -10.48 -0.52
C LEU A 80 -8.33 -11.64 -1.01
N GLY A 81 -9.41 -11.31 -1.74
CA GLY A 81 -10.37 -12.26 -2.28
C GLY A 81 -9.86 -12.99 -3.53
N GLY A 82 -10.59 -14.04 -3.93
CA GLY A 82 -10.36 -14.75 -5.19
C GLY A 82 -10.92 -14.04 -6.43
N SER A 83 -11.72 -12.99 -6.25
CA SER A 83 -12.19 -12.11 -7.33
C SER A 83 -11.09 -11.14 -7.74
N ALA A 84 -11.07 -10.76 -9.03
CA ALA A 84 -10.19 -9.70 -9.50
C ALA A 84 -10.44 -8.41 -8.69
N PRO A 85 -9.39 -7.69 -8.24
CA PRO A 85 -9.53 -6.39 -7.60
C PRO A 85 -10.37 -5.44 -8.44
N ALA A 86 -11.05 -4.49 -7.78
CA ALA A 86 -11.64 -3.37 -8.49
C ALA A 86 -10.55 -2.69 -9.33
N ARG A 87 -10.88 -2.34 -10.58
CA ARG A 87 -9.92 -1.78 -11.54
C ARG A 87 -9.10 -0.62 -10.96
N GLY A 88 -9.74 0.26 -10.20
CA GLY A 88 -9.06 1.38 -9.52
C GLY A 88 -8.01 0.92 -8.50
N ALA A 89 -8.29 -0.10 -7.70
CA ALA A 89 -7.33 -0.62 -6.72
C ALA A 89 -6.10 -1.27 -7.40
N GLN A 90 -6.30 -1.91 -8.55
CA GLN A 90 -5.21 -2.48 -9.37
C GLN A 90 -4.34 -1.37 -9.99
N GLU A 91 -4.97 -0.31 -10.51
CA GLU A 91 -4.28 0.87 -11.07
C GLU A 91 -3.48 1.60 -9.99
N PHE A 92 -4.05 1.77 -8.79
CA PHE A 92 -3.38 2.36 -7.63
C PHE A 92 -2.18 1.53 -7.15
N LEU A 93 -2.34 0.21 -7.06
CA LEU A 93 -1.24 -0.71 -6.75
C LEU A 93 -0.08 -0.57 -7.75
N GLY A 94 -0.39 -0.59 -9.04
CA GLY A 94 0.61 -0.42 -10.10
C GLY A 94 1.32 0.93 -10.03
N ALA A 95 0.56 2.00 -9.73
CA ALA A 95 1.12 3.34 -9.54
C ALA A 95 2.06 3.41 -8.33
N LEU A 96 1.70 2.79 -7.19
CA LEU A 96 2.59 2.70 -6.02
C LEU A 96 3.88 1.93 -6.32
N GLU A 97 3.79 0.77 -6.97
CA GLU A 97 4.95 -0.02 -7.37
C GLU A 97 5.87 0.78 -8.33
N GLU A 98 5.29 1.49 -9.29
CA GLU A 98 6.04 2.32 -10.23
C GLU A 98 6.66 3.53 -9.55
N MET A 99 5.94 4.20 -8.64
CA MET A 99 6.47 5.31 -7.84
C MET A 99 7.67 4.85 -7.00
N LEU A 100 7.57 3.73 -6.28
CA LEU A 100 8.66 3.19 -5.47
C LEU A 100 9.86 2.78 -6.33
N SER A 101 9.62 2.08 -7.44
CA SER A 101 10.67 1.60 -8.36
C SER A 101 11.42 2.73 -9.04
N THR A 102 10.71 3.83 -9.37
CA THR A 102 11.32 5.02 -10.00
C THR A 102 11.99 5.94 -8.98
N THR A 103 11.60 5.89 -7.70
CA THR A 103 12.19 6.72 -6.63
C THR A 103 13.67 6.43 -6.43
N LEU A 104 14.05 5.15 -6.30
CA LEU A 104 15.44 4.76 -6.04
C LEU A 104 16.46 5.32 -7.07
N PRO A 105 16.28 5.14 -8.39
CA PRO A 105 17.21 5.71 -9.36
C PRO A 105 17.18 7.25 -9.38
N LEU A 106 16.04 7.88 -9.08
CA LEU A 106 15.94 9.34 -9.03
C LEU A 106 16.58 9.94 -7.77
N LEU A 107 16.61 9.20 -6.65
CA LEU A 107 17.15 9.67 -5.37
C LEU A 107 18.64 10.02 -5.45
N PHE A 108 19.39 9.31 -6.29
CA PHE A 108 20.83 9.51 -6.47
C PHE A 108 21.18 10.49 -7.60
N LEU A 109 20.17 11.05 -8.28
CA LEU A 109 20.36 12.02 -9.35
C LEU A 109 20.23 13.46 -8.81
N PRO A 110 21.23 14.32 -9.00
CA PRO A 110 21.10 15.76 -8.77
C PRO A 110 19.90 16.34 -9.55
N ALA A 111 19.16 17.26 -8.94
CA ALA A 111 17.95 17.85 -9.54
C ALA A 111 18.13 18.38 -10.98
N PRO A 112 19.25 19.00 -11.37
CA PRO A 112 19.47 19.44 -12.76
C PRO A 112 19.51 18.28 -13.76
N LEU A 113 19.94 17.09 -13.34
CA LEU A 113 20.09 15.89 -14.17
C LEU A 113 18.78 15.09 -14.31
N LEU A 114 17.79 15.33 -13.44
CA LEU A 114 16.45 14.73 -13.58
C LEU A 114 15.82 15.09 -14.94
N ARG A 115 16.13 16.28 -15.47
CA ARG A 115 15.67 16.74 -16.79
C ARG A 115 16.34 15.99 -17.96
N LEU A 116 17.51 15.35 -17.77
CA LEU A 116 18.12 14.49 -18.79
C LEU A 116 17.47 13.11 -18.81
N HIS A 117 17.02 12.60 -17.67
CA HIS A 117 16.29 11.33 -17.56
C HIS A 117 14.78 11.50 -17.75
N ARG A 118 14.37 12.23 -18.81
CA ARG A 118 12.97 12.57 -19.10
C ARG A 118 11.99 11.39 -19.05
N PRO A 119 12.29 10.21 -19.60
CA PRO A 119 11.37 9.07 -19.54
C PRO A 119 11.13 8.57 -18.11
N LEU A 120 12.19 8.49 -17.30
CA LEU A 120 12.10 8.03 -15.90
C LEU A 120 11.34 9.04 -15.04
N TRP A 121 11.65 10.34 -15.21
CA TRP A 121 10.96 11.42 -14.50
C TRP A 121 9.46 11.49 -14.86
N GLN A 122 9.12 11.35 -16.14
CA GLN A 122 7.71 11.30 -16.60
C GLN A 122 6.94 10.12 -15.99
N ARG A 123 7.55 8.94 -15.92
CA ARG A 123 6.93 7.77 -15.28
C ARG A 123 6.68 8.01 -13.80
N HIS A 124 7.66 8.59 -13.09
CA HIS A 124 7.52 8.94 -11.68
C HIS A 124 6.39 9.94 -11.43
N LEU A 125 6.28 10.99 -12.26
CA LEU A 125 5.20 11.97 -12.15
C LEU A 125 3.82 11.34 -12.40
N ARG A 126 3.67 10.54 -13.47
CA ARG A 126 2.39 9.87 -13.77
C ARG A 126 1.96 8.91 -12.66
N ALA A 127 2.92 8.23 -12.04
CA ALA A 127 2.66 7.36 -10.90
C ALA A 127 2.13 8.17 -9.71
N TRP A 128 2.73 9.32 -9.41
CA TRP A 128 2.20 10.24 -8.39
C TRP A 128 0.82 10.80 -8.74
N ASP A 129 0.60 11.21 -10.00
CA ASP A 129 -0.70 11.72 -10.45
C ASP A 129 -1.80 10.67 -10.25
N ALA A 130 -1.52 9.40 -10.57
CA ALA A 130 -2.45 8.30 -10.34
C ALA A 130 -2.70 8.02 -8.84
N ILE A 131 -1.67 8.14 -7.99
CA ILE A 131 -1.80 7.97 -6.53
C ILE A 131 -2.70 9.07 -5.93
N PHE A 132 -2.46 10.32 -6.30
CA PHE A 132 -3.23 11.45 -5.77
C PHE A 132 -4.64 11.52 -6.36
N GLY A 133 -4.81 11.19 -7.64
CA GLY A 133 -6.12 11.14 -8.29
C GLY A 133 -7.05 10.04 -7.77
N HIS A 134 -6.53 9.07 -6.99
CA HIS A 134 -7.36 8.07 -6.32
C HIS A 134 -7.91 8.55 -4.97
N GLY A 135 -7.39 9.65 -4.42
CA GLY A 135 -7.81 10.23 -3.14
C GLY A 135 -8.74 11.44 -3.27
N GLU A 136 -9.05 11.88 -4.49
CA GLU A 136 -10.12 12.85 -4.82
C GLU A 136 -11.43 12.13 -5.13
#